data_AF-A0A847E8Q6-F1
#
_entry.id   AF-A0A847E8Q6-F1
#
_cell.length_a   1.000
_cell.length_b   1.000
_cell.length_c   1.000
_cell.angle_alpha   90.00
_cell.angle_beta   90.00
_cell.angle_gamma   90.00
#
_symmetry.space_group_name_H-M   'P 1'
#
loop_
_entity.id
_entity.type
_entity.pdbx_description
1 polymer ?
#
loop_
_entity_poly.entity_id
_entity_poly.type
_entity_poly.pdbx_seq_one_letter_code
_entity_poly.pdbx_strand_id
1 'polypeptide(L)' 'TKKAIKKAFQCQVDGLGFSLVEVLSPCPTNWKMTPIDSCKWIDEVMAKEFPPGVFKDEIAEMKKSAEAAPC' A
#
# COMPACT_ATOMS: atom_id res chain seq x y z
N THR A 1 6.65 -0.80 -2.74
CA THR A 1 5.88 0.43 -2.41
C THR A 1 5.35 1.18 -3.62
N LYS A 2 6.17 1.66 -4.56
CA LYS A 2 5.71 2.50 -5.71
C LYS A 2 4.55 1.90 -6.52
N LYS A 3 4.58 0.59 -6.78
CA LYS A 3 3.51 -0.14 -7.50
C LYS A 3 2.15 -0.04 -6.80
N ALA A 4 2.12 -0.22 -5.47
CA ALA A 4 0.90 -0.17 -4.67
C ALA A 4 0.31 1.25 -4.65
N ILE A 5 1.16 2.26 -4.42
CA ILE A 5 0.75 3.67 -4.42
C ILE A 5 0.19 4.07 -5.80
N LYS A 6 0.89 3.74 -6.89
CA LYS A 6 0.40 4.03 -8.25
C LYS A 6 -0.95 3.36 -8.52
N LYS A 7 -1.11 2.10 -8.11
CA LYS A 7 -2.36 1.37 -8.28
C LYS A 7 -3.52 2.00 -7.50
N ALA A 8 -3.28 2.43 -6.26
CA ALA A 8 -4.27 3.11 -5.44
C ALA A 8 -4.74 4.43 -6.08
N PHE A 9 -3.81 5.29 -6.49
CA PHE A 9 -4.18 6.52 -7.20
C PHE A 9 -4.89 6.25 -8.53
N GLN A 10 -4.45 5.25 -9.29
CA GLN A 10 -5.13 4.90 -10.54
C GLN A 10 -6.57 4.42 -10.29
N CYS A 11 -6.84 3.70 -9.20
CA CYS A 11 -8.19 3.31 -8.79
C CYS A 11 -9.12 4.54 -8.66
N GLN A 12 -8.63 5.59 -8.00
CA GLN A 12 -9.39 6.83 -7.80
C GLN A 12 -9.57 7.61 -9.10
N VAL A 13 -8.52 7.70 -9.94
CA VAL A 13 -8.59 8.37 -11.26
C VAL A 13 -9.59 7.66 -12.18
N ASP A 14 -9.61 6.34 -12.17
CA ASP A 14 -10.51 5.52 -13.00
C ASP A 14 -11.95 5.46 -12.44
N GLY A 15 -12.24 6.15 -11.32
CA GLY A 15 -13.57 6.16 -10.71
C GLY A 15 -13.99 4.82 -10.09
N LEU A 16 -13.03 3.93 -9.81
CA LEU A 16 -13.29 2.57 -9.31
C LEU A 16 -13.51 2.51 -7.79
N GLY A 17 -13.56 3.67 -7.13
CA GLY A 17 -13.88 3.81 -5.72
C GLY A 17 -12.67 4.07 -4.83
N PHE A 18 -12.75 3.58 -3.59
CA PHE A 18 -11.79 3.88 -2.54
C PHE A 18 -10.60 2.89 -2.54
N SER A 19 -9.42 3.41 -2.22
CA SER A 19 -8.20 2.61 -2.05
C SER A 19 -7.46 3.05 -0.78
N LEU A 20 -6.95 2.09 -0.02
CA LEU A 20 -6.13 2.33 1.17
C LEU A 20 -4.75 1.69 0.99
N VAL A 21 -3.69 2.42 1.36
CA VAL A 21 -2.32 1.92 1.37
C VAL A 21 -1.71 2.25 2.74
N GLU A 22 -1.35 1.22 3.47
CA GLU A 22 -0.58 1.34 4.71
C GLU A 22 0.93 1.25 4.41
N VAL A 23 1.73 2.06 5.10
CA VAL A 23 3.19 2.10 4.92
C VAL A 23 3.87 2.07 6.29
N LEU A 24 4.72 1.08 6.52
CA LEU A 24 5.61 1.06 7.67
C LEU A 24 6.76 2.04 7.41
N SER A 25 6.83 3.10 8.22
CA SER A 25 7.85 4.14 8.10
C SER A 25 8.59 4.32 9.42
N PRO A 26 9.89 3.99 9.49
CA PRO A 26 10.67 4.23 10.69
C PRO A 26 10.90 5.74 10.90
N CYS A 27 10.92 6.17 12.16
CA CYS A 27 11.38 7.51 12.55
C CYS A 27 12.68 7.38 13.36
N PRO A 28 13.86 7.44 12.71
CA PRO A 28 15.14 7.19 13.37
C PRO A 28 15.42 8.16 14.52
N THR A 29 14.97 9.41 14.39
CA THR A 29 15.10 10.43 15.44
C THR A 29 14.37 10.03 16.72
N ASN A 30 13.14 9.53 16.60
CA ASN A 30 12.34 9.16 17.76
C ASN A 30 12.85 7.87 18.41
N TRP A 31 13.32 6.92 17.61
CA TRP A 31 13.86 5.64 18.09
C TRP A 31 15.31 5.73 18.56
N LYS A 32 15.97 6.88 18.37
CA LYS A 32 17.39 7.11 18.69
C LYS A 32 18.31 6.08 18.02
N MET A 33 17.97 5.73 16.79
CA MET A 33 18.71 4.75 15.97
C MET A 33 19.29 5.44 14.74
N THR A 34 20.34 4.85 14.16
CA THR A 34 20.78 5.31 12.83
C THR A 34 19.68 5.03 11.80
N PRO A 35 19.61 5.79 10.69
CA PRO A 35 18.65 5.51 9.63
C PRO A 35 18.73 4.08 9.09
N ILE A 36 19.93 3.53 8.99
CA ILE A 36 20.19 2.18 8.48
C ILE A 36 19.66 1.13 9.46
N ASP A 37 19.95 1.28 10.75
CA ASP A 37 19.51 0.32 11.77
C ASP A 37 17.99 0.37 11.97
N SER A 38 17.39 1.56 11.80
CA SER A 38 15.94 1.72 11.87
C SER A 38 15.23 0.98 10.73
N CYS A 39 15.79 0.99 9.52
CA CYS A 39 15.26 0.21 8.40
C CYS A 39 15.36 -1.30 8.67
N LYS A 40 16.50 -1.77 9.18
CA LYS A 40 16.64 -3.19 9.56
C LYS A 40 15.63 -3.62 10.62
N TRP A 41 15.39 -2.76 11.62
CA TRP A 41 14.42 -3.05 12.68
C TRP A 41 12.99 -3.15 12.15
N ILE A 42 12.62 -2.35 11.14
CA ILE A 42 11.33 -2.50 10.45
C ILE A 42 11.20 -3.89 9.84
N ASP A 43 12.22 -4.35 9.11
CA ASP A 43 12.18 -5.64 8.41
C ASP A 43 12.21 -6.83 9.40
N GLU A 44 12.98 -6.73 10.48
CA GLU A 44 13.20 -7.83 11.42
C GLU A 44 12.14 -7.94 12.52
N VAL A 45 11.54 -6.82 12.92
CA VAL A 45 10.62 -6.76 14.06
C VAL A 45 9.24 -6.29 13.62
N MET A 46 9.13 -5.09 13.02
CA MET A 46 7.80 -4.55 12.70
C MET A 46 7.06 -5.35 11.64
N ALA A 47 7.74 -5.84 10.61
CA ALA A 47 7.11 -6.61 9.54
C ALA A 47 6.57 -7.97 10.03
N LYS A 48 7.00 -8.46 11.21
CA LYS A 48 6.44 -9.67 11.83
C LYS A 48 5.14 -9.38 12.56
N GLU A 49 5.09 -8.27 13.29
CA GLU A 49 3.90 -7.83 14.03
C GLU A 49 2.83 -7.24 13.10
N PHE A 50 3.25 -6.48 12.10
CA PHE A 50 2.41 -5.81 11.10
C PHE A 50 2.79 -6.29 9.70
N PRO A 51 2.37 -7.50 9.30
CA PRO A 51 2.76 -8.08 8.01
C PRO A 51 2.20 -7.26 6.85
N PRO A 52 3.05 -6.63 6.02
CA PRO A 52 2.59 -5.90 4.86
C PRO A 52 2.07 -6.88 3.80
N GLY A 53 0.92 -6.57 3.21
CA GLY A 53 0.29 -7.44 2.24
C GLY A 53 -0.87 -6.80 1.51
N VAL A 54 -1.42 -7.54 0.54
CA VAL A 54 -2.66 -7.18 -0.14
C VAL A 54 -3.80 -7.88 0.57
N PHE A 55 -4.56 -7.12 1.37
CA PHE A 55 -5.72 -7.65 2.10
C PHE A 55 -6.98 -7.73 1.24
N LYS A 56 -7.14 -6.80 0.29
CA LYS A 56 -8.28 -6.74 -0.63
C LYS A 56 -7.89 -6.11 -1.95
N ASP A 57 -8.26 -6.74 -3.07
CA ASP A 57 -7.99 -6.25 -4.41
C ASP A 57 -9.08 -6.68 -5.40
N GLU A 58 -10.08 -5.81 -5.58
CA GLU A 58 -11.21 -6.03 -6.49
C GLU A 58 -11.08 -5.17 -7.77
N ILE A 59 -9.98 -4.44 -7.92
CA ILE A 59 -9.81 -3.44 -8.99
C ILE A 59 -9.87 -4.08 -10.38
N ALA A 60 -9.31 -5.29 -10.53
CA ALA A 60 -9.33 -6.01 -11.82
C ALA A 60 -10.76 -6.40 -12.25
N GLU A 61 -11.61 -6.76 -11.29
CA GLU A 61 -12.99 -7.15 -11.56
C GLU A 61 -13.88 -5.90 -11.75
N MET A 62 -13.64 -4.83 -11.00
CA MET A 62 -14.35 -3.55 -11.18
C MET A 62 -14.06 -2.90 -12.54
N LYS A 63 -12.83 -3.02 -13.07
CA LYS A 63 -12.51 -2.55 -14.42
C LYS A 63 -13.35 -3.24 -15.50
N LYS A 64 -13.52 -4.57 -15.41
CA LYS A 64 -14.36 -5.33 -16.36
C LYS A 64 -15.82 -4.87 -16.31
N SER A 65 -16.36 -4.62 -15.13
CA SER A 65 -17.74 -4.17 -14.95
C SER A 65 -17.96 -2.74 -15.45
N ALA A 66 -16.98 -1.84 -15.29
CA ALA A 66 -17.06 -0.48 -15.79
C ALA A 66 -16.97 -0.41 -17.33
N GLU A 67 -16.17 -1.29 -17.95
CA GLU A 67 -15.99 -1.34 -19.40
C GLU A 67 -17.16 -2.06 -20.12
N ALA A 68 -17.89 -2.91 -19.40
CA ALA A 68 -19.04 -3.65 -19.92
C ALA A 68 -20.38 -2.92 -19.81
N ALA A 69 -20.44 -1.72 -19.22
CA ALA A 69 -21.64 -0.89 -19.20
C ALA A 69 -21.79 -0.16 -20.54
N PRO A 70 -22.67 -0.61 -21.46
CA PRO A 70 -22.96 0.13 -22.67
C PRO A 70 -23.79 1.37 -22.28
N CYS A 71 -23.63 2.45 -23.05
CA CYS A 71 -24.38 3.69 -22.94
C CYS A 71 -25.90 3.50 -22.75
#